data_AF-A0A7C3R3I2-F1
#
_entry.id   AF-A0A7C3R3I2-F1
#
_cell.length_a   1.000
_cell.length_b   1.000
_cell.length_c   1.000
_cell.angle_alpha   90.00
_cell.angle_beta   90.00
_cell.angle_gamma   90.00
#
_symmetry.space_group_name_H-M   'P 1'
#
loop_
_entity.id
_entity.type
_entity.pdbx_description
1 polymer ?
#
loop_
_entity_poly.entity_id
_entity_poly.type
_entity_poly.pdbx_seq_one_letter_code
_entity_poly.pdbx_strand_id
1 'polypeptide(L)' 'KIVPGKVERFISDNTLLDQELALLDQKYVMDDSVTIAGHIEKISGGKAQITDFIRLEVGEGIEVEEEDFAAEVAKQMA' A
#
# COMPACT_ATOMS: atom_id res chain seq x y z
N LYS A 1 14.85 -24.87 8.06
CA LYS A 1 13.53 -25.54 7.90
C LYS A 1 12.73 -24.74 6.89
N ILE A 2 12.32 -25.33 5.76
CA ILE A 2 11.70 -24.59 4.63
C ILE A 2 10.19 -24.39 4.84
N VAL A 3 9.52 -25.34 5.50
CA VAL A 3 8.06 -25.33 5.69
C VAL A 3 7.56 -24.16 6.56
N PRO A 4 8.18 -23.82 7.70
CA PRO A 4 7.71 -22.72 8.53
C PRO A 4 7.75 -21.36 7.81
N GLY A 5 8.85 -21.06 7.10
CA GLY A 5 9.00 -19.79 6.39
C GLY A 5 8.06 -19.64 5.19
N LYS A 6 7.66 -20.74 4.55
CA LYS A 6 6.61 -20.71 3.51
C LYS A 6 5.22 -20.42 4.08
N VAL A 7 4.93 -20.93 5.28
CA VAL A 7 3.67 -20.67 5.98
C VAL A 7 3.61 -19.22 6.46
N GLU A 8 4.72 -18.69 6.98
CA GLU A 8 4.83 -17.28 7.40
C GLU A 8 4.67 -16.31 6.23
N ARG A 9 5.31 -16.62 5.09
CA ARG A 9 5.11 -15.88 3.84
C ARG A 9 3.66 -15.97 3.35
N PHE A 10 3.04 -17.14 3.40
CA PHE A 10 1.64 -17.31 3.01
C PHE A 10 0.69 -16.51 3.89
N ILE A 11 0.96 -16.41 5.19
CA ILE A 11 0.15 -15.58 6.10
C ILE A 11 0.32 -14.10 5.74
N SER A 12 1.57 -13.63 5.59
CA SER A 12 1.84 -12.23 5.20
C SER A 12 1.22 -11.86 3.84
N ASP A 13 1.25 -12.76 2.87
CA ASP A 13 0.72 -12.53 1.52
C ASP A 13 -0.82 -12.58 1.48
N ASN A 14 -1.50 -13.10 2.51
CA ASN A 14 -2.97 -13.16 2.58
C ASN A 14 -3.58 -12.15 3.57
N THR A 15 -2.80 -11.62 4.52
CA THR A 15 -3.21 -10.52 5.40
C THR A 15 -2.99 -9.15 4.75
N LEU A 16 -3.03 -9.07 3.41
CA LEU A 16 -2.80 -7.83 2.67
C LEU A 16 -3.73 -6.69 3.11
N LEU A 17 -4.96 -7.02 3.50
CA LEU A 17 -5.89 -6.05 4.09
C LEU A 17 -5.31 -5.33 5.31
N ASP A 18 -4.63 -6.05 6.20
CA ASP A 18 -3.99 -5.45 7.37
C ASP A 18 -2.72 -4.67 6.97
N GLN A 19 -1.96 -5.15 5.98
CA GLN A 19 -0.76 -4.44 5.49
C GLN A 19 -1.08 -3.18 4.67
N GLU A 20 -2.21 -3.15 3.99
CA GLU A 20 -2.66 -2.04 3.12
C GLU A 20 -3.47 -1.00 3.91
N LEU A 21 -4.23 -1.41 4.93
CA LEU A 21 -5.10 -0.50 5.70
C LEU A 21 -4.54 -0.13 7.08
N ALA A 22 -3.69 -0.98 7.70
CA ALA A 22 -3.08 -0.68 8.99
C ALA A 22 -1.64 -0.17 8.79
N LEU A 23 -1.46 1.14 8.96
CA LEU A 23 -0.18 1.85 8.82
C LEU A 23 0.95 1.21 9.64
N LEU A 24 0.64 0.63 10.80
CA LEU A 24 1.62 0.09 11.73
C LEU A 24 2.21 -1.26 11.28
N ASP A 25 1.42 -2.07 10.57
CA ASP A 25 1.80 -3.41 10.10
C ASP A 25 2.42 -3.40 8.70
N GLN A 26 2.38 -2.26 8.02
CA GLN A 26 3.07 -2.05 6.77
C GLN A 26 4.60 -2.18 6.93
N LYS A 27 5.27 -2.70 5.89
CA LYS A 27 6.73 -2.65 5.78
C LYS A 27 7.22 -1.22 5.60
N TYR A 28 8.33 -0.90 6.26
CA TYR A 28 8.89 0.43 6.19
C TYR A 28 9.61 0.67 4.86
N VAL A 29 9.21 1.70 4.11
CA VAL A 29 9.71 1.97 2.74
C VAL A 29 11.23 2.18 2.66
N MET A 30 11.86 2.68 3.74
CA MET A 30 13.33 2.87 3.75
C MET A 30 14.10 1.61 4.17
N ASP A 31 13.43 0.64 4.80
CA ASP A 31 14.01 -0.63 5.24
C ASP A 31 12.92 -1.71 5.28
N ASP A 32 12.81 -2.48 4.20
CA ASP A 32 11.81 -3.54 4.02
C ASP A 32 11.92 -4.68 5.05
N SER A 33 12.98 -4.70 5.87
CA SER A 33 13.19 -5.71 6.90
C SER A 33 12.42 -5.45 8.20
N VAL A 34 11.87 -4.25 8.39
CA VAL A 34 11.14 -3.84 9.59
C VAL A 34 9.76 -3.31 9.25
N THR A 35 8.79 -3.53 10.13
CA THR A 35 7.49 -2.87 10.06
C THR A 35 7.58 -1.44 10.59
N ILE A 36 6.63 -0.59 10.22
CA ILE A 36 6.55 0.80 10.68
C ILE A 36 6.45 0.86 12.21
N ALA A 37 5.66 -0.01 12.84
CA ALA A 37 5.60 -0.14 14.31
C ALA A 37 6.98 -0.45 14.92
N GLY A 38 7.69 -1.44 14.37
CA GLY A 38 9.02 -1.84 14.86
C GLY A 38 10.07 -0.74 14.65
N HIS A 39 9.92 0.09 13.62
CA HIS A 39 10.80 1.24 13.41
C HIS A 39 10.52 2.38 14.41
N ILE A 40 9.25 2.68 14.67
CA ILE A 40 8.83 3.71 15.63
C ILE A 40 9.29 3.35 17.05
N GLU A 41 9.15 2.08 17.45
CA GLU A 41 9.65 1.59 18.73
C GLU A 41 11.17 1.78 18.88
N LYS A 42 11.93 1.46 17.82
CA LYS A 42 13.40 1.59 17.81
C LYS A 42 13.87 3.04 17.92
N ILE A 43 13.20 3.98 17.25
CA ILE A 43 13.62 5.40 17.24
C ILE A 43 13.14 6.14 18.50
N SER A 44 11.89 5.89 18.91
CA SER A 44 11.27 6.67 19.99
C SER A 44 11.35 6.00 21.37
N GLY A 45 11.89 4.78 21.45
CA GLY A 45 11.86 3.97 22.66
C GLY A 45 10.43 3.66 23.12
N GLY A 46 9.50 3.55 22.17
CA GLY A 46 8.07 3.27 22.43
C GLY A 46 7.25 4.49 22.89
N LYS A 47 7.72 5.72 22.65
CA LYS A 47 7.02 6.95 23.10
C LYS A 47 6.28 7.70 22.01
N ALA A 48 6.57 7.43 20.74
CA ALA A 48 5.90 8.08 19.62
C ALA A 48 4.72 7.22 19.14
N GLN A 49 3.55 7.82 19.04
CA GLN A 49 2.35 7.20 18.50
C GLN A 49 1.84 8.03 17.32
N ILE A 50 1.47 7.36 16.24
CA ILE A 50 0.79 8.00 15.11
C ILE A 50 -0.69 8.06 15.48
N THR A 51 -1.25 9.27 15.58
CA THR A 51 -2.66 9.48 15.92
C THR A 51 -3.55 9.46 14.69
N ASP A 52 -3.13 10.16 13.62
CA ASP A 52 -3.90 10.27 12.38
C ASP A 52 -2.95 10.45 11.19
N PHE A 53 -3.34 9.90 10.04
CA PHE A 53 -2.74 10.20 8.74
C PHE A 53 -3.84 10.28 7.69
N ILE A 54 -3.65 11.17 6.71
CA ILE A 54 -4.56 11.31 5.57
C ILE A 54 -3.68 11.19 4.32
N ARG A 55 -3.98 10.19 3.48
CA ARG A 55 -3.40 10.06 2.14
C ARG A 55 -4.40 10.70 1.17
N LEU A 56 -3.92 11.62 0.34
CA LEU A 56 -4.70 12.24 -0.72
C LEU A 56 -3.99 11.95 -2.02
N GLU A 57 -4.69 11.34 -2.98
CA GLU A 57 -4.17 11.11 -4.32
C GLU A 57 -4.96 11.89 -5.37
N VAL A 58 -4.27 12.33 -6.43
CA VAL A 58 -4.93 13.02 -7.53
C VAL A 58 -5.77 12.00 -8.29
N GLY A 59 -7.10 12.19 -8.31
CA GLY A 59 -8.04 11.28 -8.97
C GLY A 59 -8.75 10.30 -8.02
N GLU A 60 -8.57 10.40 -6.70
CA GLU A 60 -9.28 9.57 -5.74
C GLU A 60 -10.81 9.76 -5.87
N GLY A 61 -11.52 8.71 -6.30
CA GLY A 61 -12.97 8.74 -6.53
C GLY A 61 -13.41 9.38 -7.85
N ILE A 62 -12.48 9.72 -8.75
CA ILE A 62 -12.80 10.13 -10.12
C ILE A 62 -12.78 8.87 -10.99
N GLU A 63 -13.92 8.54 -11.60
CA GLU A 63 -14.00 7.47 -12.58
C GLU A 63 -13.15 7.89 -13.80
N VAL A 64 -12.10 7.13 -14.08
CA VAL A 64 -11.22 7.38 -15.23
C VAL A 64 -12.02 7.03 -16.48
N GLU A 65 -12.54 8.04 -17.16
CA GLU A 65 -13.13 7.86 -18.48
C GLU A 65 -12.02 7.43 -19.45
N GLU A 66 -12.02 6.16 -19.86
CA GLU A 66 -11.20 5.67 -20.96
C GLU A 66 -11.74 6.23 -22.28
N GLU A 67 -11.20 7.36 -22.71
CA GLU A 67 -11.46 7.88 -24.05
C GLU A 67 -10.64 7.09 -25.08
N ASP A 68 -11.32 6.27 -25.89
CA ASP A 68 -10.71 5.61 -27.04
C ASP A 68 -10.48 6.63 -28.16
N PHE A 69 -9.28 7.20 -28.16
CA PHE A 69 -8.79 8.16 -29.14
C PHE A 69 -8.95 7.65 -30.59
N ALA A 70 -8.86 6.34 -30.83
CA ALA A 70 -9.02 5.78 -32.18
C ALA A 70 -10.47 5.91 -32.68
N ALA A 71 -11.45 5.75 -31.79
CA ALA A 71 -12.85 5.90 -32.11
C ALA A 71 -13.25 7.37 -32.35
N GLU A 72 -12.60 8.32 -31.69
CA GLU A 72 -12.83 9.75 -31.91
C GLU A 72 -12.26 10.21 -33.27
N VAL A 73 -11.03 9.78 -33.61
CA VAL A 73 -10.41 10.08 -34.90
C VAL A 73 -11.20 9.51 -36.07
N ALA A 74 -11.75 8.30 -35.91
CA ALA A 74 -12.61 7.68 -36.93
C ALA A 74 -13.91 8.47 -37.18
N LYS A 75 -14.47 9.13 -36.15
CA LYS A 75 -15.68 9.96 -36.28
C LYS A 75 -15.42 11.31 -36.95
N GLN A 76 -14.23 11.90 -36.78
CA GLN A 76 -13.90 13.17 -37.44
C GLN A 76 -13.60 13.03 -38.93
N MET A 77 -13.23 11.83 -39.39
CA MET A 77 -12.93 11.55 -40.80
C MET A 77 -14.13 11.07 -41.62
N ALA A 78 -15.32 10.93 -41.02
CA ALA A 78 -16.56 10.51 -41.68
C ALA A 78 -17.44 11.69 -42.10
#